data_AF-A0A939KWE7-F1
#
_entry.id   AF-A0A939KWE7-F1
#
_cell.length_a   1.000
_cell.length_b   1.000
_cell.length_c   1.000
_cell.angle_alpha   90.00
_cell.angle_beta   90.00
_cell.angle_gamma   90.00
#
_symmetry.space_group_name_H-M   'P 1'
#
loop_
_entity.id
_entity.type
_entity.pdbx_description
1 polymer ?
#
loop_
_entity_poly.entity_id
_entity_poly.type
_entity_poly.pdbx_seq_one_letter_code
_entity_poly.pdbx_strand_id
1 'polypeptide(L)'
;MLASAATDTGIFSDHLHALLQVLQDFPDLLGAYRQVVTAETPIVLEQKQAFGLICLGLVRKEHNQVMASCQLYRQYFRDRLSDGI
;
A
#
# COMPACT_ATOMS: atom_id res chain seq x y z
N MET A 1 -7.93 4.89 21.94
CA MET A 1 -8.21 3.45 21.80
C MET A 1 -8.89 3.25 20.43
N LEU A 2 -8.10 3.25 19.34
CA LEU A 2 -8.60 3.20 17.95
C LEU A 2 -7.70 2.34 17.03
N ALA A 3 -6.92 1.42 17.60
CA ALA A 3 -6.04 0.53 16.82
C ALA A 3 -6.63 -0.88 16.60
N SER A 4 -7.83 -1.15 17.13
CA SER A 4 -8.38 -2.50 17.22
C SER A 4 -9.37 -2.86 16.10
N ALA A 5 -9.68 -1.95 15.19
CA ALA A 5 -10.58 -2.22 14.07
C ALA A 5 -9.87 -2.74 12.80
N ALA A 6 -8.54 -2.66 12.74
CA ALA A 6 -7.76 -3.17 11.61
C ALA A 6 -7.35 -4.65 11.76
N THR A 7 -7.59 -5.25 12.92
CA THR A 7 -7.02 -6.57 13.27
C THR A 7 -8.03 -7.71 13.36
N ASP A 8 -9.34 -7.47 13.28
CA ASP A 8 -10.33 -8.52 13.50
C ASP A 8 -11.50 -8.47 12.50
N THR A 9 -11.25 -8.95 11.28
CA THR A 9 -12.29 -9.46 10.37
C THR A 9 -11.57 -10.29 9.30
N GLY A 10 -11.46 -11.59 9.55
CA GLY A 10 -10.65 -12.59 8.83
C GLY A 10 -11.01 -12.86 7.35
N ILE A 11 -11.49 -11.85 6.62
CA ILE A 11 -11.81 -11.96 5.18
C ILE A 11 -10.84 -11.12 4.35
N PHE A 12 -10.37 -9.99 4.89
CA PHE A 12 -9.39 -9.13 4.22
C PHE A 12 -7.96 -9.35 4.69
N SER A 13 -7.76 -9.99 5.85
CA SER A 13 -6.43 -10.24 6.40
C SER A 13 -5.58 -11.12 5.48
N ASP A 14 -6.12 -12.24 4.99
CA ASP A 14 -5.42 -13.12 4.05
C ASP A 14 -5.09 -12.42 2.73
N HIS A 15 -6.03 -11.60 2.22
CA HIS A 15 -5.81 -10.84 1.00
C HIS A 15 -4.70 -9.78 1.17
N LEU A 16 -4.73 -9.01 2.26
CA LEU A 16 -3.70 -8.03 2.59
C LEU A 16 -2.34 -8.69 2.82
N HIS A 17 -2.34 -9.86 3.45
CA HIS A 17 -1.11 -10.59 3.71
C HIS A 17 -0.52 -11.13 2.40
N ALA A 18 -1.35 -11.69 1.51
CA ALA A 18 -0.92 -12.12 0.18
C ALA A 18 -0.36 -10.94 -0.63
N LEU A 19 -1.01 -9.77 -0.60
CA LEU A 19 -0.50 -8.55 -1.22
C LEU A 19 0.84 -8.11 -0.62
N LEU A 20 1.01 -8.21 0.71
CA LEU A 20 2.27 -7.90 1.38
C LEU A 20 3.39 -8.86 0.98
N GLN A 21 3.09 -10.15 0.81
CA GLN A 21 4.07 -11.14 0.33
C GLN A 21 4.50 -10.80 -1.10
N VAL A 22 3.54 -10.52 -2.00
CA VAL A 22 3.85 -10.08 -3.37
C VAL A 22 4.71 -8.81 -3.37
N LEU A 23 4.41 -7.82 -2.53
CA LEU A 23 5.24 -6.62 -2.43
C LEU A 23 6.66 -6.94 -1.96
N GLN A 24 6.84 -7.86 -1.01
CA GLN A 24 8.18 -8.26 -0.54
C GLN A 24 8.99 -8.99 -1.62
N ASP A 25 8.33 -9.77 -2.49
CA ASP A 25 8.98 -10.40 -3.66
C ASP A 25 9.45 -9.36 -4.69
N PHE A 26 8.82 -8.18 -4.73
CA PHE A 26 9.14 -7.09 -5.65
C PHE A 26 9.59 -5.82 -4.88
N PRO A 27 10.86 -5.73 -4.46
CA PRO A 27 11.35 -4.63 -3.63
C PRO A 27 11.18 -3.24 -4.27
N ASP A 28 11.22 -3.15 -5.60
CA ASP A 28 10.91 -1.92 -6.34
C ASP A 28 9.47 -1.43 -6.08
N LEU A 29 8.49 -2.34 -6.07
CA LEU A 29 7.09 -2.02 -5.77
C LEU A 29 6.89 -1.74 -4.29
N LEU A 30 7.58 -2.47 -3.40
CA LEU A 30 7.55 -2.23 -1.97
C LEU A 30 8.01 -0.81 -1.61
N GLY A 31 9.16 -0.39 -2.15
CA GLY A 31 9.71 0.94 -1.91
C GLY A 31 8.80 2.04 -2.45
N ALA A 32 8.25 1.83 -3.65
CA ALA A 32 7.31 2.75 -4.26
C ALA A 32 6.00 2.86 -3.46
N TYR A 33 5.45 1.73 -3.01
CA TYR A 33 4.22 1.72 -2.23
C TYR A 33 4.40 2.30 -0.84
N ARG A 34 5.57 2.08 -0.21
CA ARG A 34 5.94 2.73 1.05
C ARG A 34 5.82 4.25 0.92
N GLN A 35 6.35 4.83 -0.15
CA GLN A 35 6.23 6.27 -0.40
C GLN A 35 4.75 6.69 -0.48
N VAL A 36 3.92 5.95 -1.21
CA VAL A 36 2.48 6.25 -1.35
C VAL A 36 1.73 6.21 0.00
N VAL A 37 2.00 5.22 0.86
CA VAL A 37 1.30 5.10 2.14
C VAL A 37 1.79 6.11 3.18
N THR A 38 3.04 6.59 3.06
CA THR A 38 3.60 7.66 3.89
C THR A 38 3.22 9.06 3.42
N ALA A 39 3.07 9.29 2.11
CA ALA A 39 2.81 10.59 1.54
C ALA A 39 1.36 11.03 1.77
N GLU A 40 1.14 12.19 2.37
CA GLU A 40 -0.21 12.74 2.63
C GLU A 40 -0.91 13.23 1.35
N THR A 41 -0.14 13.50 0.30
CA THR A 41 -0.60 13.95 -1.01
C THR A 41 -0.27 12.91 -2.10
N PRO A 42 -0.97 12.95 -3.25
CA PRO A 42 -0.64 12.11 -4.39
C PRO A 42 0.82 12.33 -4.83
N ILE A 43 1.55 11.26 -5.12
CA ILE A 43 2.95 11.32 -5.53
C ILE A 43 3.14 10.81 -6.96
N VAL A 44 4.16 11.32 -7.64
CA VAL A 44 4.56 10.79 -8.95
C VAL A 44 5.47 9.58 -8.70
N LEU A 45 5.11 8.45 -9.27
CA LEU A 45 5.95 7.25 -9.29
C LEU A 45 6.42 6.96 -10.72
N GLU A 46 7.50 6.21 -10.83
CA GLU A 46 7.94 5.61 -12.09
C GLU A 46 6.79 4.83 -12.73
N GLN A 47 6.66 4.91 -14.06
CA GLN A 47 5.54 4.35 -14.81
C GLN A 47 5.36 2.84 -14.53
N LYS A 48 6.47 2.10 -14.46
CA LYS A 48 6.50 0.65 -14.16
C LYS A 48 6.00 0.36 -12.75
N GLN A 49 6.40 1.17 -11.77
CA GLN A 49 5.98 1.02 -10.38
C GLN A 49 4.50 1.36 -10.21
N ALA A 50 4.06 2.50 -10.77
CA ALA A 50 2.67 2.92 -10.75
C ALA A 50 1.76 1.85 -11.37
N PHE A 51 2.13 1.33 -12.54
CA PHE A 51 1.35 0.30 -13.22
C PHE A 51 1.28 -0.99 -12.40
N GLY A 52 2.40 -1.46 -11.85
CA GLY A 52 2.42 -2.65 -10.98
C GLY A 52 1.50 -2.49 -9.77
N LEU A 53 1.53 -1.34 -9.10
CA LEU A 53 0.67 -1.07 -7.95
C LEU A 53 -0.81 -0.92 -8.33
N ILE A 54 -1.12 -0.41 -9.53
CA ILE A 54 -2.49 -0.35 -10.07
C ILE A 54 -3.00 -1.77 -10.36
N CYS A 55 -2.18 -2.63 -10.96
CA CYS A 55 -2.54 -4.04 -11.21
C CYS A 55 -2.82 -4.81 -9.91
N LEU A 56 -2.10 -4.49 -8.84
CA LEU A 56 -2.34 -5.05 -7.51
C LEU A 56 -3.56 -4.42 -6.79
N GLY A 57 -4.16 -3.37 -7.36
CA GLY A 57 -5.29 -2.65 -6.75
C GLY A 57 -4.90 -1.84 -5.50
N LEU A 58 -3.60 -1.63 -5.27
CA LEU A 58 -3.05 -0.98 -4.08
C LEU A 58 -3.09 0.54 -4.16
N VAL A 59 -3.05 1.09 -5.38
CA VAL A 59 -3.10 2.53 -5.64
C VAL A 59 -4.14 2.84 -6.71
N ARG A 60 -4.63 4.08 -6.70
CA ARG A 60 -5.42 4.68 -7.77
C ARG A 60 -4.58 5.75 -8.45
N LYS A 61 -4.76 5.89 -9.76
CA LYS A 61 -4.14 6.93 -10.55
C LYS A 61 -5.00 8.20 -10.50
N GLU A 62 -4.37 9.32 -10.19
CA GLU A 62 -4.96 10.66 -10.25
C GLU A 62 -4.06 11.54 -11.13
N HIS A 63 -4.51 11.84 -12.34
CA HIS A 63 -3.69 12.50 -13.37
C HIS A 63 -2.36 11.79 -13.63
N ASN A 64 -1.23 12.40 -13.24
CA ASN A 64 0.12 11.85 -13.36
C ASN A 64 0.68 11.38 -12.01
N GLN A 65 -0.16 11.32 -10.99
CA GLN A 65 0.18 10.93 -9.64
C GLN A 65 -0.59 9.68 -9.24
N VAL A 66 -0.16 9.06 -8.15
CA VAL A 66 -0.84 7.93 -7.53
C VAL A 66 -1.10 8.21 -6.07
N MET A 67 -2.21 7.67 -5.58
CA MET A 67 -2.58 7.69 -4.17
C MET A 67 -3.04 6.30 -3.75
N ALA A 68 -2.91 5.96 -2.47
CA ALA A 68 -3.41 4.70 -1.93
C ALA A 68 -4.91 4.50 -2.29
N SER A 69 -5.27 3.30 -2.72
CA SER A 69 -6.62 3.03 -3.25
C SER A 69 -7.70 3.10 -2.17
N CYS A 70 -7.36 2.75 -0.93
CA CYS A 70 -8.25 2.77 0.21
C CYS A 70 -7.48 3.17 1.47
N GLN A 71 -8.16 3.85 2.40
CA GLN A 71 -7.58 4.23 3.67
C GLN A 71 -7.23 3.01 4.55
N LEU A 72 -7.99 1.91 4.43
CA LEU A 72 -7.69 0.63 5.08
C LEU A 72 -6.31 0.10 4.69
N TYR A 73 -6.03 0.04 3.38
CA TYR A 73 -4.74 -0.45 2.87
C TYR A 73 -3.64 0.49 3.32
N ARG A 74 -3.86 1.80 3.16
CA ARG A 74 -2.92 2.81 3.64
C ARG A 74 -2.56 2.61 5.11
N GLN A 75 -3.52 2.42 6.01
CA GLN A 75 -3.26 2.22 7.44
C GLN A 75 -2.50 0.91 7.68
N TYR A 76 -3.02 -0.21 7.18
CA TYR A 76 -2.41 -1.53 7.36
C TYR A 76 -0.95 -1.57 6.88
N PHE A 77 -0.70 -1.11 5.66
CA PHE A 77 0.63 -1.11 5.08
C PHE A 77 1.50 0.01 5.65
N ARG A 78 0.95 1.15 6.07
CA ARG A 78 1.73 2.17 6.77
C ARG A 78 2.28 1.59 8.07
N ASP A 79 1.46 0.98 8.91
CA ASP A 79 1.94 0.40 10.17
C ASP A 79 3.01 -0.69 9.92
N ARG A 80 2.79 -1.56 8.93
CA ARG A 80 3.70 -2.68 8.63
C ARG A 80 4.97 -2.28 7.86
N LEU A 81 4.92 -1.23 7.04
CA LEU A 81 6.06 -0.76 6.25
C LEU A 81 6.81 0.39 6.93
N SER A 82 6.24 1.01 7.97
CA SER A 82 6.90 2.05 8.77
C SER A 82 7.69 1.48 9.95
N ASP A 83 7.41 0.24 10.37
CA ASP A 83 8.12 -0.48 11.46
C ASP A 83 9.47 -1.08 10.98
N GLY A 84 10.29 -0.24 10.35
CA GLY A 84 11.64 -0.59 9.92
C GLY A 84 12.61 0.52 10.30
N ILE A 85 12.79 0.71 11.62
CA ILE A 85 13.95 1.35 12.26
C ILE A 85 14.44 0.40 13.35
#